data_AF-A0A3D5NR27-F1
#
_entry.id   AF-A0A3D5NR27-F1
#
_cell.length_a   1.000
_cell.length_b   1.000
_cell.length_c   1.000
_cell.angle_alpha   90.00
_cell.angle_beta   90.00
_cell.angle_gamma   90.00
#
_symmetry.space_group_name_H-M   'P 1'
#
loop_
_entity.id
_entity.type
_entity.pdbx_description
1 polymer ?
#
loop_
_entity_poly.entity_id
_entity_poly.type
_entity_poly.pdbx_seq_one_letter_code
_entity_poly.pdbx_strand_id
1 'polypeptide(L)' 'MIEIKNLSFSYTGEEPYLIKDLNMSIPKGQLISVIGENGSAKSTLVKLLVGLLKPLKG' A
#
# COMPACT_ATOMS: atom_id res chain seq x y z
N MET A 1 -10.55 -4.52 -11.29
CA MET A 1 -10.70 -3.37 -10.38
C MET A 1 -9.95 -3.74 -9.13
N ILE A 2 -9.06 -2.87 -8.65
CA ILE A 2 -8.36 -3.06 -7.37
C ILE A 2 -9.02 -2.09 -6.38
N GLU A 3 -9.31 -2.58 -5.18
CA GLU A 3 -9.85 -1.78 -4.09
C GLU A 3 -9.02 -2.05 -2.83
N ILE A 4 -8.54 -0.98 -2.21
CA ILE A 4 -7.77 -0.99 -0.97
C ILE A 4 -8.60 -0.23 0.06
N LYS A 5 -8.87 -0.85 1.21
CA LYS A 5 -9.65 -0.25 2.30
C LYS A 5 -8.86 -0.32 3.60
N ASN A 6 -8.63 0.83 4.23
CA ASN A 6 -7.95 0.96 5.52
C ASN A 6 -6.64 0.18 5.64
N LEU A 7 -5.87 0.09 4.55
CA LEU A 7 -4.64 -0.69 4.53
C LEU A 7 -3.60 -0.02 5.44
N SER A 8 -3.09 -0.80 6.40
CA SER A 8 -1.96 -0.39 7.24
C SER A 8 -0.86 -1.43 7.25
N PHE A 9 0.40 -0.98 7.25
CA PHE A 9 1.57 -1.86 7.20
C PHE A 9 2.79 -1.24 7.88
N SER A 10 3.54 -2.06 8.61
CA SER A 10 4.91 -1.81 9.06
C SER A 10 5.73 -3.10 8.95
N TYR A 11 7.05 -2.96 8.78
CA TYR A 11 7.95 -4.11 8.79
C TYR A 11 8.19 -4.66 10.20
N THR A 12 7.98 -3.84 11.24
CA THR A 12 8.11 -4.24 12.65
C THR A 12 6.91 -5.04 13.14
N GLY A 13 5.77 -5.00 12.44
CA GLY A 13 4.51 -5.58 12.90
C GLY A 13 3.73 -4.66 13.86
N GLU A 14 4.32 -3.53 14.27
CA GLU A 14 3.77 -2.59 15.24
C GLU A 14 3.80 -1.14 14.72
N GLU A 15 3.23 -0.20 15.47
CA GLU A 15 3.37 1.23 15.16
C GLU A 15 4.82 1.72 15.36
N PRO A 16 5.27 2.78 14.64
CA PRO A 16 4.51 3.55 13.65
C PRO A 16 4.36 2.81 12.32
N TYR A 17 3.17 2.92 11.71
CA TYR A 17 2.94 2.34 10.39
C TYR A 17 3.67 3.12 9.30
N LEU A 18 4.30 2.38 8.38
CA LEU A 18 4.90 2.93 7.16
C LEU A 18 3.83 3.35 6.15
N ILE A 19 2.71 2.62 6.10
CA ILE A 19 1.49 2.99 5.38
C ILE A 19 0.36 2.92 6.40
N LYS A 20 -0.41 3.99 6.57
CA LYS A 20 -1.50 4.07 7.56
C LYS A 20 -2.81 4.44 6.87
N ASP A 21 -3.84 3.63 7.13
CA ASP A 21 -5.23 3.86 6.70
C ASP A 21 -5.38 4.22 5.21
N LEU A 22 -4.61 3.57 4.34
CA LEU A 22 -4.65 3.82 2.91
C LEU A 22 -5.95 3.28 2.31
N ASN A 23 -6.70 4.19 1.68
CA ASN A 23 -7.90 3.89 0.92
C ASN A 23 -7.69 4.30 -0.54
N MET A 24 -7.85 3.37 -1.47
CA MET A 24 -7.62 3.62 -2.90
C MET A 24 -8.46 2.69 -3.76
N SER A 25 -9.02 3.21 -4.85
CA SER A 25 -9.72 2.43 -5.86
C SER A 25 -9.07 2.62 -7.23
N ILE A 26 -8.72 1.51 -7.90
CA ILE A 26 -8.14 1.50 -9.24
C ILE A 26 -9.13 0.80 -10.19
N PRO A 27 -9.87 1.58 -10.99
CA PRO A 27 -10.68 1.07 -12.09
C PRO A 27 -9.90 0.14 -13.04
N LYS A 28 -10.61 -0.82 -13.65
CA LYS A 28 -10.02 -1.74 -14.63
C LYS A 28 -9.55 -0.95 -15.85
N GLY A 29 -8.35 -1.24 -16.33
CA GLY A 29 -7.78 -0.61 -17.53
C GLY A 29 -7.09 0.73 -17.29
N GLN A 30 -7.04 1.24 -16.05
CA GLN A 30 -6.25 2.43 -15.75
C GLN A 30 -4.76 2.12 -15.57
N LEU A 31 -3.94 3.04 -16.07
CA LEU A 31 -2.53 3.16 -15.75
C LEU A 31 -2.36 4.16 -14.60
N ILE A 32 -1.69 3.75 -13.53
CA ILE A 32 -1.42 4.61 -12.36
C ILE A 32 0.09 4.62 -12.10
N SER A 33 0.61 5.80 -11.75
CA SER A 33 1.98 5.98 -11.28
C SER A 33 1.99 6.27 -9.79
N VAL A 34 2.90 5.62 -9.04
CA VAL A 34 3.10 5.87 -7.61
C VAL A 34 4.34 6.74 -7.43
N ILE A 35 4.16 7.98 -7.03
CA ILE A 35 5.23 9.00 -6.89
C ILE A 35 5.45 9.42 -5.44
N GLY A 36 6.62 9.98 -5.14
CA GLY A 36 7.00 10.45 -3.80
C GLY A 36 8.52 10.41 -3.59
N GLU A 37 9.00 10.85 -2.43
CA GLU A 37 10.43 10.88 -2.08
C GLU A 37 11.01 9.50 -1.76
N ASN A 38 12.33 9.34 -1.79
CA ASN A 38 12.96 8.10 -1.35
C ASN A 38 12.57 7.78 0.11
N GLY A 39 12.19 6.52 0.37
CA GLY A 39 11.66 6.11 1.67
C GLY A 39 10.15 6.28 1.85
N SER A 40 9.41 6.89 0.92
CA SER A 40 7.96 7.12 1.01
C SER A 40 7.07 5.86 0.82
N ALA A 41 7.61 4.66 1.05
CA ALA A 41 6.90 3.38 0.97
C ALA A 41 6.40 2.90 -0.42
N LYS A 42 6.77 3.56 -1.53
CA LYS A 42 6.29 3.18 -2.89
C LYS A 42 6.50 1.72 -3.24
N SER A 43 7.73 1.21 -3.11
CA SER A 43 8.05 -0.19 -3.40
C SER A 43 7.34 -1.14 -2.43
N THR A 44 7.11 -0.71 -1.19
CA THR A 44 6.32 -1.47 -0.20
C THR A 44 4.85 -1.56 -0.65
N LEU A 45 4.24 -0.47 -1.09
CA LEU A 45 2.87 -0.46 -1.62
C LEU A 45 2.74 -1.39 -2.83
N VAL A 46 3.67 -1.35 -3.77
CA VAL A 46 3.66 -2.26 -4.94
C VAL A 46 3.75 -3.72 -4.48
N LYS A 47 4.64 -4.05 -3.54
CA LYS A 47 4.77 -5.41 -2.99
C LYS A 47 3.49 -5.89 -2.28
N LEU A 48 2.79 -5.00 -1.58
CA LEU A 48 1.49 -5.30 -0.96
C LEU A 48 0.42 -5.57 -2.02
N LEU A 49 0.37 -4.74 -3.07
CA LEU A 49 -0.59 -4.90 -4.17
C LEU A 49 -0.41 -6.21 -4.94
N VAL A 50 0.82 -6.68 -5.12
CA VAL A 50 1.11 -7.96 -5.80
C VAL A 50 1.13 -9.17 -4.86
N GLY A 51 0.84 -9.00 -3.58
CA GLY A 51 0.76 -10.09 -2.60
C GLY A 51 2.11 -10.63 -2.10
N LEU A 52 3.22 -9.93 -2.35
CA LEU A 52 4.55 -10.27 -1.82
C LEU A 52 4.70 -9.89 -0.34
N LEU A 53 3.89 -8.95 0.14
CA LEU A 53 3.74 -8.60 1.54
C LEU A 53 2.28 -8.71 1.93
N LYS A 54 2.01 -8.96 3.22
CA LYS A 54 0.66 -8.95 3.78
C LYS A 54 0.44 -7.68 4.60
N PRO A 55 -0.70 -7.00 4.46
CA PRO A 55 -1.03 -5.88 5.33
C PRO A 55 -1.21 -6.35 6.78
N LEU A 56 -1.03 -5.44 7.73
CA LEU A 56 -1.32 -5.68 9.15
C LEU A 56 -2.80 -5.39 9.46
N LYS A 57 -3.44 -4.50 8.70
CA LYS A 57 -4.86 -4.16 8.75
C LYS A 57 -5.39 -3.89 7.34
N GLY A 58 -6.68 -4.11 7.13
CA GLY A 58 -7.38 -3.88 5.85
C GLY A 58 -7.64 -5.16 5.06
#